data_AF-A0A656Z8V5-F1
#
_entry.id   AF-A0A656Z8V5-F1
#
_cell.length_a   1.000
_cell.length_b   1.000
_cell.length_c   1.000
_cell.angle_alpha   90.00
_cell.angle_beta   90.00
_cell.angle_gamma   90.00
#
_symmetry.space_group_name_H-M   'P 1'
#
loop_
_entity.id
_entity.type
_entity.pdbx_description
1 polymer ?
#
loop_
_entity_poly.entity_id
_entity_poly.type
_entity_poly.pdbx_seq_one_letter_code
_entity_poly.pdbx_strand_id
1 'polypeptide(L)' 'MTTRSFGKKVSLGFSIFSLICMFLSAGICIWFVQTKGVTDVLTGSAIAATLFFASVAVSLYYISKPPLHELLPWDAPEP' A
#
# COMPACT_ATOMS: atom_id res chain seq x y z
N MET A 1 9.46 -16.64 15.97
CA MET A 1 9.05 -15.54 15.07
C MET A 1 9.78 -15.73 13.76
N THR A 2 9.09 -16.02 12.66
CA THR A 2 9.69 -16.14 11.32
C THR A 2 10.31 -14.79 10.94
N THR A 3 11.63 -14.72 10.90
CA THR A 3 12.37 -13.50 10.57
C THR A 3 11.99 -13.03 9.17
N ARG A 4 11.50 -11.79 9.04
CA ARG A 4 11.20 -11.19 7.73
C ARG A 4 12.46 -11.21 6.87
N SER A 5 12.37 -11.80 5.67
CA SER A 5 13.44 -11.72 4.67
C SER A 5 13.69 -10.27 4.26
N PHE A 6 14.86 -10.00 3.67
CA PHE A 6 15.24 -8.65 3.24
C PHE A 6 14.18 -8.00 2.36
N GLY A 7 13.67 -8.72 1.35
CA GLY A 7 12.60 -8.24 0.46
C GLY A 7 11.32 -7.86 1.22
N LYS A 8 10.93 -8.61 2.26
CA LYS A 8 9.76 -8.30 3.10
C LYS A 8 9.96 -7.08 3.99
N LYS A 9 11.20 -6.77 4.39
CA LYS A 9 11.52 -5.53 5.12
C LYS A 9 11.42 -4.33 4.19
N VAL A 10 11.94 -4.45 2.97
CA VAL A 10 11.86 -3.41 1.94
C VAL A 10 10.40 -3.13 1.58
N SER A 11 9.59 -4.17 1.34
CA SER A 11 8.17 -3.98 1.02
C SER A 11 7.39 -3.31 2.15
N LEU A 12 7.71 -3.62 3.41
CA LEU A 12 7.13 -2.92 4.56
C LEU A 12 7.53 -1.43 4.58
N GLY A 13 8.79 -1.11 4.31
CA GLY A 13 9.26 0.27 4.23
C GLY A 13 8.51 1.08 3.16
N PHE A 14 8.37 0.52 1.95
CA PHE A 14 7.60 1.16 0.88
C PHE A 14 6.10 1.24 1.18
N SER A 15 5.54 0.26 1.88
CA SER A 15 4.15 0.32 2.33
C SER A 15 3.90 1.52 3.23
N ILE A 16 4.77 1.73 4.23
CA ILE A 16 4.69 2.88 5.15
C ILE A 16 4.86 4.20 4.39
N PHE A 17 5.85 4.27 3.50
CA PHE A 17 6.08 5.46 2.69
C PHE A 17 4.86 5.81 1.81
N SER A 18 4.28 4.80 1.15
CA SER A 18 3.04 4.97 0.36
C SER A 18 1.88 5.44 1.22
N LEU A 19 1.79 4.98 2.48
CA LEU A 19 0.77 5.40 3.43
C LEU A 19 0.92 6.90 3.80
N ILE A 20 2.15 7.37 3.98
CA ILE A 20 2.44 8.80 4.20
C ILE A 20 2.04 9.63 2.98
N CYS A 21 2.41 9.19 1.77
CA CYS A 21 2.00 9.84 0.53
C CYS A 21 0.48 9.87 0.34
N MET A 22 -0.21 8.80 0.74
CA MET A 22 -1.68 8.76 0.75
C MET A 22 -2.27 9.84 1.65
N PHE A 23 -1.75 10.02 2.87
CA PHE A 23 -2.21 11.08 3.78
C PHE A 23 -1.94 12.48 3.23
N LEU A 24 -0.76 12.74 2.67
CA LEU A 24 -0.49 14.03 2.01
C LEU A 24 -1.47 14.28 0.86
N SER A 25 -1.66 13.29 -0.01
CA SER A 25 -2.57 13.41 -1.14
C SER A 25 -4.02 13.60 -0.68
N ALA A 26 -4.43 13.00 0.45
CA ALA A 26 -5.76 13.15 1.02
C ALA A 26 -5.97 14.56 1.58
N GLY A 27 -4.96 15.13 2.25
CA GLY A 27 -4.99 16.52 2.69
C GLY A 27 -5.16 17.50 1.52
N ILE A 28 -4.41 17.31 0.45
CA ILE A 28 -4.52 18.12 -0.78
C ILE A 28 -5.91 17.94 -1.42
N CYS A 29 -6.42 16.71 -1.46
CA CYS A 29 -7.75 16.43 -1.98
C CYS A 29 -8.84 17.17 -1.20
N ILE A 30 -8.82 17.13 0.14
CA ILE A 30 -9.79 17.84 0.99
C ILE A 30 -9.73 19.34 0.72
N TRP A 31 -8.52 19.89 0.60
CA TRP A 31 -8.34 21.31 0.28
C TRP A 31 -8.89 21.67 -1.11
N PHE A 32 -8.69 20.83 -2.13
CA PHE A 32 -9.27 21.05 -3.46
C PHE A 32 -10.80 20.93 -3.49
N VAL A 33 -11.36 19.98 -2.75
CA VAL A 33 -12.83 19.85 -2.60
C VAL A 33 -13.42 21.13 -2.01
N GLN A 34 -12.75 21.74 -1.02
CA GLN A 34 -13.22 22.98 -0.40
C GLN A 34 -13.06 24.22 -1.29
N THR A 35 -11.98 24.29 -2.08
CA THR A 35 -11.64 25.50 -2.84
C THR A 35 -12.23 25.52 -4.25
N LYS A 36 -12.30 24.36 -4.92
CA LYS A 36 -12.69 24.23 -6.33
C LYS A 36 -13.90 23.33 -6.55
N GLY A 37 -14.30 22.57 -5.55
CA GLY A 37 -15.38 21.58 -5.66
C GLY A 37 -14.93 20.27 -6.29
N VAL A 38 -15.86 19.30 -6.31
CA VAL A 38 -15.63 17.93 -6.78
C VAL A 38 -15.62 17.77 -8.30
N THR A 39 -16.12 18.75 -9.05
CA THR A 39 -16.17 18.72 -10.51
C THR A 39 -14.86 19.17 -11.17
N ASP A 40 -13.92 19.70 -10.39
CA ASP A 40 -12.61 20.14 -10.90
C ASP A 40 -11.71 18.93 -11.21
N VAL A 41 -11.01 19.00 -12.34
CA VAL A 41 -10.15 17.90 -12.83
C VAL A 41 -9.00 17.60 -11.86
N LEU A 42 -8.49 18.62 -11.15
CA LEU A 42 -7.43 18.42 -10.17
C LEU A 42 -7.95 17.73 -8.92
N THR A 43 -9.19 18.03 -8.50
CA THR A 43 -9.86 17.29 -7.42
C THR A 43 -10.03 15.83 -7.80
N GLY A 44 -10.54 15.53 -8.99
CA GLY A 44 -10.65 14.15 -9.49
C GLY A 44 -9.30 13.43 -9.55
N SER A 45 -8.24 14.11 -10.01
CA SER A 45 -6.89 13.58 -10.05
C SER A 45 -6.31 13.32 -8.65
N ALA A 46 -6.58 14.21 -7.70
CA ALA A 46 -6.17 14.04 -6.30
C ALA A 46 -6.88 12.85 -5.65
N ILE A 47 -8.18 12.65 -5.92
CA ILE A 47 -8.92 11.46 -5.48
C ILE A 47 -8.27 10.20 -6.05
N ALA A 48 -8.01 10.15 -7.37
CA ALA A 48 -7.37 9.00 -7.98
C ALA A 48 -5.98 8.70 -7.38
N ALA A 49 -5.16 9.72 -7.14
CA ALA A 49 -3.85 9.57 -6.52
C ALA A 49 -3.96 9.02 -5.08
N THR A 50 -4.92 9.50 -4.27
CA THR A 50 -5.13 8.96 -2.92
C THR A 50 -5.47 7.48 -2.92
N LEU A 51 -6.40 7.07 -3.80
CA LEU A 51 -6.82 5.68 -3.94
C LEU A 51 -5.68 4.79 -4.45
N PHE A 52 -4.86 5.31 -5.36
CA PHE A 52 -3.65 4.62 -5.82
C PHE A 52 -2.68 4.36 -4.68
N PHE A 53 -2.28 5.39 -3.93
CA PHE A 53 -1.36 5.22 -2.80
C PHE A 53 -1.93 4.33 -1.69
N ALA A 54 -3.24 4.37 -1.46
CA ALA A 54 -3.91 3.45 -0.56
C ALA A 54 -3.78 1.99 -1.05
N SER A 55 -4.06 1.73 -2.33
CA SER A 55 -3.98 0.39 -2.91
C SER A 55 -2.55 -0.18 -2.86
N VAL A 56 -1.55 0.67 -3.12
CA VAL A 56 -0.13 0.31 -3.07
C VAL A 56 0.31 0.01 -1.64
N ALA A 57 -0.07 0.87 -0.69
CA ALA A 57 0.22 0.66 0.73
C ALA A 57 -0.33 -0.69 1.24
N VAL A 58 -1.58 -0.99 0.90
CA VAL A 58 -2.26 -2.25 1.28
C VAL A 58 -1.56 -3.46 0.64
N SER A 59 -1.29 -3.42 -0.66
CA SER A 59 -0.67 -4.54 -1.38
C SER A 59 0.73 -4.86 -0.83
N LEU A 60 1.56 -3.83 -0.63
CA LEU A 60 2.91 -3.99 -0.08
C LEU A 60 2.89 -4.48 1.37
N TYR A 61 1.91 -4.05 2.16
CA TYR A 61 1.72 -4.54 3.52
C TYR A 61 1.45 -6.05 3.54
N TYR A 62 0.55 -6.53 2.68
CA TYR A 62 0.26 -7.97 2.58
C TYR A 62 1.47 -8.77 2.10
N ILE A 63 2.22 -8.27 1.11
CA ILE A 63 3.48 -8.89 0.64
C ILE A 63 4.51 -8.96 1.78
N SER A 64 4.54 -7.96 2.67
CA SER A 64 5.47 -7.91 3.79
C SER A 64 5.19 -8.92 4.91
N LYS A 65 4.00 -9.55 4.93
CA LYS A 65 3.62 -10.48 6.00
C LYS A 65 4.52 -11.72 5.94
N PRO A 66 5.09 -12.17 7.07
CA PRO A 66 5.78 -13.46 7.12
C PRO A 66 4.78 -14.58 6.78
N PRO A 67 5.26 -15.69 6.17
CA PRO A 67 4.36 -16.78 5.84
C PRO A 67 3.83 -17.41 7.15
N LEU A 68 2.54 -17.73 7.19
CA LEU A 68 1.88 -18.36 8.35
C LEU A 68 2.26 -19.84 8.49
N HIS A 69 2.57 -20.48 7.36
CA HIS A 69 2.98 -21.88 7.28
C HIS A 69 4.32 -21.97 6.56
N GLU A 70 5.16 -22.94 6.95
CA GLU A 70 6.29 -23.32 6.11
C GLU A 70 5.73 -23.81 4.77
N LEU A 71 6.15 -23.12 3.70
CA LEU A 71 5.89 -23.58 2.35
C LEU A 71 6.79 -24.78 2.15
N LEU A 72 6.21 -25.98 2.23
CA LEU A 72 6.89 -27.18 1.77
C LEU A 72 7.25 -26.98 0.29
N PRO A 73 8.42 -27.47 -0.16
CA PRO A 73 8.72 -27.50 -1.58
C PRO A 73 7.59 -28.25 -2.31
N TRP A 74 7.25 -27.79 -3.52
CA TRP A 74 6.16 -28.39 -4.30
C TRP A 74 6.39 -29.89 -4.58
N ASP A 75 7.66 -30.33 -4.54
CA ASP A 75 8.09 -31.72 -4.69
C ASP A 75 8.14 -32.51 -3.38
N ALA A 76 7.62 -31.99 -2.27
CA ALA A 76 7.63 -32.72 -1.01
C ALA A 76 6.79 -34.01 -1.16
N PRO A 77 7.34 -35.20 -0.83
CA PRO A 77 6.56 -36.44 -0.89
C PRO A 77 5.36 -36.34 0.07
N GLU A 78 4.17 -36.64 -0.45
CA GLU A 78 2.95 -36.74 0.37
C GLU A 78 3.11 -37.88 1.39
N PRO A 79 2.65 -37.70 2.64
CA PRO A 79 2.81 -38.68 3.72
C PRO A 79 2.03 -39.99 3.50
#